data_AF-A0A7J3QGD9-F1
#
_entry.id   AF-A0A7J3QGD9-F1
#
_cell.length_a   1.000
_cell.length_b   1.000
_cell.length_c   1.000
_cell.angle_alpha   90.00
_cell.angle_beta   90.00
_cell.angle_gamma   90.00
#
_symmetry.space_group_name_H-M   'P 1'
#
loop_
_entity.id
_entity.type
_entity.pdbx_description
1 polymer ?
#
loop_
_entity_poly.entity_id
_entity_poly.type
_entity_poly.pdbx_seq_one_letter_code
_entity_poly.pdbx_strand_id
1 'polypeptide(L)'
;MAVGEAVRDLRYLLDRGYPRESALNFVANHFRLDRCQRHLLARCVFSRREAREHRRKLVGMREVRGKWLAVDGYNVLITVEAVVGGEPVVRCDDGIIRDLSGVFGKYRIGRRTWVAVEEIIGAIERARPARVT
;
A
#
# COMPACT_ATOMS: atom_id res chain seq x y z
N MET A 1 10.55 -17.61 7.99
CA MET A 1 11.20 -18.25 6.82
C MET A 1 10.21 -18.44 5.66
N ALA A 2 9.04 -19.06 5.87
CA ALA A 2 8.06 -19.32 4.81
C ALA A 2 7.56 -18.10 4.00
N VAL A 3 7.30 -16.94 4.63
CA VAL A 3 6.76 -15.76 3.91
C VAL A 3 7.74 -15.21 2.87
N GLY A 4 9.04 -15.24 3.14
CA GLY A 4 10.06 -14.76 2.20
C GLY A 4 10.14 -15.62 0.94
N GLU A 5 9.98 -16.94 1.08
CA GLU A 5 9.87 -17.88 -0.05
C GLU A 5 8.57 -17.66 -0.83
N ALA A 6 7.45 -17.54 -0.13
CA ALA A 6 6.16 -17.25 -0.75
C ALA A 6 6.17 -15.94 -1.56
N VAL A 7 6.84 -14.90 -1.09
CA VAL A 7 7.04 -13.65 -1.85
C VAL A 7 7.83 -13.90 -3.13
N ARG A 8 8.90 -14.71 -3.09
CA ARG A 8 9.71 -15.04 -4.27
C ARG A 8 8.92 -15.87 -5.29
N ASP A 9 8.17 -16.86 -4.83
CA ASP A 9 7.40 -17.75 -5.69
C ASP A 9 6.23 -17.01 -6.35
N LEU A 10 5.51 -16.20 -5.58
CA LEU A 10 4.46 -15.35 -6.14
C LEU A 10 5.03 -14.38 -7.18
N ARG A 11 6.16 -13.73 -6.88
CA ARG A 11 6.86 -12.87 -7.83
C ARG A 11 7.17 -13.60 -9.13
N TYR A 12 7.72 -14.79 -9.02
CA TYR A 12 8.13 -15.61 -10.16
C TYR A 12 6.93 -15.94 -11.07
N LEU A 13 5.79 -16.32 -10.49
CA LEU A 13 4.57 -16.57 -11.26
C LEU A 13 4.04 -15.29 -11.93
N LEU A 14 4.00 -14.16 -11.21
CA LEU A 14 3.54 -12.89 -11.77
C LEU A 14 4.44 -12.39 -12.91
N ASP A 15 5.76 -12.55 -12.78
CA ASP A 15 6.73 -12.20 -13.83
C ASP A 15 6.52 -13.00 -15.12
N ARG A 16 5.91 -14.19 -15.03
CA ARG A 16 5.57 -15.04 -16.18
C ARG A 16 4.16 -14.82 -16.73
N GLY A 17 3.43 -13.85 -16.20
CA GLY A 17 2.08 -13.49 -16.68
C GLY A 17 0.97 -14.41 -16.18
N TYR A 18 1.20 -15.20 -15.12
CA TYR A 18 0.12 -15.97 -14.51
C TYR A 18 -0.94 -15.02 -13.90
N PRO A 19 -2.24 -15.37 -13.96
CA PRO A 19 -3.29 -14.58 -13.33
C PRO A 19 -3.03 -14.41 -11.83
N ARG A 20 -3.13 -13.17 -11.35
CA ARG A 20 -2.73 -12.79 -10.00
C ARG A 20 -3.44 -13.57 -8.91
N GLU A 21 -4.76 -13.68 -9.01
CA GLU A 21 -5.59 -14.35 -8.02
C GLU A 21 -5.25 -15.85 -7.93
N SER A 22 -5.11 -16.51 -9.08
CA SER A 22 -4.73 -17.93 -9.14
C SER A 22 -3.34 -18.17 -8.56
N ALA A 23 -2.35 -17.35 -8.95
CA ALA A 23 -0.98 -17.44 -8.44
C ALA A 23 -0.89 -17.20 -6.93
N LEU A 24 -1.59 -16.17 -6.43
CA LEU A 24 -1.67 -15.85 -5.01
C LEU A 24 -2.26 -17.02 -4.22
N ASN A 25 -3.41 -17.56 -4.65
CA ASN A 25 -4.08 -18.66 -3.98
C ASN A 25 -3.21 -19.93 -3.97
N PHE A 26 -2.57 -20.24 -5.10
CA PHE A 26 -1.66 -21.38 -5.22
C PHE A 26 -0.50 -21.29 -4.21
N VAL A 27 0.23 -20.18 -4.23
CA VAL A 27 1.38 -19.94 -3.35
C VAL A 27 0.95 -19.90 -1.88
N ALA A 28 -0.12 -19.16 -1.57
CA ALA A 28 -0.62 -19.06 -0.21
C ALA A 28 -1.05 -20.41 0.38
N ASN A 29 -1.68 -21.27 -0.43
CA ASN A 29 -2.08 -22.61 0.00
C ASN A 29 -0.86 -23.52 0.17
N HIS A 30 0.11 -23.46 -0.76
CA HIS A 30 1.34 -24.25 -0.69
C HIS A 30 2.10 -24.01 0.61
N PHE A 31 2.30 -22.74 0.98
CA PHE A 31 2.99 -22.34 2.21
C PHE A 31 2.09 -22.32 3.45
N ARG A 32 0.81 -22.71 3.33
CA ARG A 32 -0.20 -22.69 4.40
C ARG A 32 -0.26 -21.33 5.13
N LEU A 33 -0.23 -20.25 4.36
CA LEU A 33 -0.21 -18.89 4.89
C LEU A 33 -1.53 -18.52 5.57
N ASP A 34 -1.42 -17.82 6.70
CA ASP A 34 -2.57 -17.26 7.42
C ASP A 34 -3.18 -16.06 6.67
N ARG A 35 -4.29 -15.52 7.20
CA ARG A 35 -5.01 -14.40 6.58
C ARG A 35 -4.14 -13.13 6.45
N CYS A 36 -3.33 -12.81 7.44
CA CYS A 36 -2.48 -11.63 7.44
C CYS A 36 -1.36 -11.76 6.39
N GLN A 37 -0.71 -12.92 6.36
CA GLN A 37 0.33 -13.26 5.39
C GLN A 37 -0.21 -13.27 3.95
N ARG A 38 -1.40 -13.86 3.74
CA ARG A 38 -2.10 -13.80 2.43
C ARG A 38 -2.35 -12.36 2.01
N HIS A 39 -2.81 -11.53 2.93
CA HIS A 39 -3.09 -10.12 2.66
C HIS A 39 -1.83 -9.33 2.31
N LEU A 40 -0.72 -9.62 3.01
CA LEU A 40 0.60 -9.08 2.68
C LEU A 40 1.00 -9.45 1.26
N LEU A 41 0.91 -10.72 0.87
CA LEU A 41 1.24 -11.13 -0.50
C LEU A 41 0.36 -10.41 -1.54
N ALA A 42 -0.94 -10.35 -1.30
CA ALA A 42 -1.90 -9.72 -2.19
C ALA A 42 -1.62 -8.22 -2.40
N ARG A 43 -1.25 -7.49 -1.33
CA ARG A 43 -1.07 -6.04 -1.37
C ARG A 43 0.34 -5.60 -1.72
N CYS A 44 1.35 -6.41 -1.40
CA CYS A 44 2.75 -5.98 -1.43
C CYS A 44 3.60 -6.68 -2.50
N VAL A 45 3.11 -7.75 -3.13
CA VAL A 45 3.87 -8.50 -4.14
C VAL A 45 3.29 -8.27 -5.54
N PHE A 46 4.13 -7.73 -6.41
CA PHE A 46 3.83 -7.41 -7.81
C PHE A 46 4.91 -8.00 -8.71
N SER A 47 4.64 -8.21 -9.99
CA SER A 47 5.71 -8.50 -10.95
C SER A 47 6.75 -7.38 -10.94
N ARG A 48 7.99 -7.67 -11.33
CA ARG A 48 9.05 -6.68 -11.52
C ARG A 48 8.68 -5.62 -12.55
N ARG A 49 7.83 -5.95 -13.53
CA ARG A 49 7.31 -4.98 -14.49
C ARG A 49 6.35 -4.01 -13.79
N GLU A 50 5.33 -4.50 -13.10
CA GLU A 50 4.37 -3.67 -12.37
C GLU A 50 5.06 -2.81 -11.30
N ALA A 51 5.98 -3.38 -10.51
CA ALA A 51 6.71 -2.62 -9.50
C ALA A 51 7.58 -1.49 -10.08
N ARG A 52 8.11 -1.67 -11.30
CA ARG A 52 8.80 -0.59 -12.04
C ARG A 52 7.81 0.45 -12.54
N GLU A 53 6.67 0.05 -13.08
CA GLU A 53 5.64 0.97 -13.56
C GLU A 53 5.06 1.82 -12.43
N HIS A 54 4.84 1.25 -11.25
CA HIS A 54 4.45 1.98 -10.05
C HIS A 54 5.52 3.01 -9.65
N ARG A 55 6.79 2.60 -9.56
CA ARG A 55 7.89 3.52 -9.24
C ARG A 55 7.99 4.69 -10.21
N ARG A 56 7.76 4.45 -11.50
CA ARG A 56 7.78 5.51 -12.52
C ARG A 56 6.66 6.54 -12.37
N LYS A 57 5.58 6.20 -11.64
CA LYS A 57 4.46 7.10 -11.35
C LYS A 57 4.63 7.86 -10.04
N LEU A 58 5.65 7.54 -9.23
CA LEU A 58 5.91 8.25 -7.99
C LEU A 58 6.38 9.68 -8.31
N VAL A 59 5.81 10.64 -7.60
CA VAL A 59 6.16 12.06 -7.69
C VAL A 59 6.55 12.57 -6.31
N GLY A 60 7.56 13.43 -6.26
CA GLY A 60 7.96 14.11 -5.04
C GLY A 60 7.06 15.30 -4.70
N MET A 61 7.10 15.75 -3.44
CA MET A 61 6.35 16.94 -3.00
C MET A 61 6.63 18.19 -3.84
N ARG A 62 7.85 18.34 -4.37
CA ARG A 62 8.22 19.46 -5.24
C ARG A 62 7.47 19.44 -6.57
N GLU A 63 7.21 18.25 -7.10
CA GLU A 63 6.53 18.06 -8.38
C GLU A 63 5.02 18.26 -8.28
N VAL A 64 4.46 18.18 -7.06
CA VAL A 64 3.04 18.45 -6.75
C VAL A 64 2.75 19.95 -6.65
N ARG A 65 3.77 20.78 -6.38
CA ARG A 65 3.61 22.23 -6.17
C ARG A 65 2.92 22.91 -7.35
N GLY A 66 1.88 23.68 -7.05
CA GLY A 66 1.10 24.41 -8.05
C GLY A 66 0.26 23.53 -8.99
N LYS A 67 0.15 22.22 -8.73
CA LYS A 67 -0.67 21.29 -9.52
C LYS A 67 -1.94 20.89 -8.77
N TRP A 68 -2.86 20.24 -9.48
CA TRP A 68 -4.00 19.58 -8.87
C TRP A 68 -3.56 18.27 -8.21
N LEU A 69 -3.91 18.09 -6.95
CA LEU A 69 -3.65 16.88 -6.16
C LEU A 69 -4.97 16.19 -5.86
N ALA A 70 -5.16 14.99 -6.42
CA ALA A 70 -6.26 14.12 -6.02
C ALA A 70 -5.81 13.21 -4.86
N VAL A 71 -6.63 13.11 -3.81
CA VAL A 71 -6.34 12.31 -2.60
C VAL A 71 -7.44 11.28 -2.40
N ASP A 72 -7.08 10.00 -2.46
CA ASP A 72 -7.96 8.93 -1.99
C ASP A 72 -8.00 8.94 -0.46
N GLY A 73 -8.97 9.70 0.07
CA GLY A 73 -9.07 9.98 1.50
C GLY A 73 -9.04 8.73 2.37
N TYR A 74 -9.79 7.67 2.03
CA TYR A 74 -9.82 6.46 2.84
C TYR A 74 -8.50 5.70 2.83
N ASN A 75 -7.92 5.45 1.65
CA ASN A 75 -6.68 4.68 1.57
C ASN A 75 -5.50 5.43 2.22
N VAL A 76 -5.43 6.75 2.06
CA VAL A 76 -4.40 7.57 2.71
C VAL A 76 -4.63 7.62 4.22
N LEU A 77 -5.87 7.91 4.67
CA LEU A 77 -6.20 8.02 6.09
C LEU A 77 -5.93 6.72 6.86
N ILE A 78 -6.40 5.59 6.35
CA ILE A 78 -6.21 4.27 6.99
C ILE A 78 -4.71 3.94 7.09
N THR A 79 -3.93 4.27 6.05
CA THR A 79 -2.48 4.02 6.07
C THR A 79 -1.77 4.89 7.10
N VAL A 80 -2.11 6.19 7.17
CA VAL A 80 -1.49 7.11 8.14
C VAL A 80 -1.94 6.77 9.56
N GLU A 81 -3.21 6.40 9.79
CA GLU A 81 -3.69 5.93 11.08
C GLU A 81 -2.96 4.69 11.56
N ALA A 82 -2.68 3.73 10.67
CA ALA A 82 -1.88 2.55 11.00
C ALA A 82 -0.45 2.94 11.44
N VAL A 83 0.16 3.93 10.78
CA VAL A 83 1.48 4.44 11.20
C VAL A 83 1.39 5.12 12.56
N VAL A 84 0.41 6.02 12.76
CA VAL A 84 0.21 6.76 14.02
C VAL A 84 -0.09 5.81 15.19
N GLY A 85 -0.86 4.75 14.95
CA GLY A 85 -1.23 3.78 15.96
C GLY A 85 -0.18 2.71 16.23
N GLY A 86 0.94 2.70 15.51
CA GLY A 86 2.00 1.71 15.64
C GLY A 86 1.65 0.34 15.04
N GLU A 87 0.60 0.26 14.22
CA GLU A 87 0.28 -0.94 13.46
C GLU A 87 1.36 -1.24 12.39
N PRO A 88 1.57 -2.53 12.05
CA PRO A 88 2.52 -2.89 11.01
C PRO A 88 2.15 -2.30 9.65
N VAL A 89 3.10 -1.59 9.05
CA VAL A 89 3.08 -1.15 7.65
C VAL A 89 4.26 -1.74 6.89
N VAL A 90 4.10 -1.95 5.59
CA VAL A 90 5.11 -2.58 4.74
C VAL A 90 5.62 -1.57 3.71
N ARG A 91 6.94 -1.33 3.73
CA ARG A 91 7.63 -0.65 2.64
C ARG A 91 7.81 -1.62 1.48
N CYS A 92 7.04 -1.42 0.42
CA CYS A 92 7.07 -2.27 -0.76
C CYS A 92 8.23 -1.87 -1.68
N ASP A 93 8.65 -2.79 -2.54
CA ASP A 93 9.75 -2.57 -3.48
C ASP A 93 9.37 -1.70 -4.68
N ASP A 94 8.08 -1.40 -4.83
CA ASP A 94 7.56 -0.34 -5.70
C ASP A 94 7.65 1.06 -5.08
N GLY A 95 8.22 1.19 -3.88
CA GLY A 95 8.45 2.46 -3.18
C GLY A 95 7.26 2.97 -2.38
N ILE A 96 6.11 2.28 -2.42
CA ILE A 96 4.89 2.66 -1.69
C ILE A 96 4.86 1.98 -0.32
N ILE A 97 4.42 2.70 0.70
CA ILE A 97 4.11 2.14 2.02
C ILE A 97 2.65 1.70 2.01
N ARG A 98 2.38 0.47 2.44
CA ARG A 98 1.02 -0.09 2.50
C ARG A 98 0.74 -0.64 3.88
N ASP A 99 -0.45 -0.36 4.38
CA ASP A 99 -1.01 -1.00 5.55
C ASP A 99 -1.45 -2.44 5.23
N LEU A 100 -1.58 -3.26 6.28
CA LEU A 100 -2.12 -4.62 6.23
C LEU A 100 -3.49 -4.76 6.92
N SER A 101 -4.13 -3.64 7.26
CA SER A 101 -5.33 -3.63 8.11
C SER A 101 -6.55 -4.22 7.40
N GLY A 102 -6.58 -4.18 6.06
CA GLY A 102 -7.65 -4.78 5.26
C GLY A 102 -9.04 -4.25 5.63
N VAL A 103 -9.13 -2.99 6.04
CA VAL A 103 -10.39 -2.35 6.45
C VAL A 103 -11.25 -2.09 5.21
N PHE A 104 -12.11 -3.05 4.88
CA PHE A 104 -13.11 -2.91 3.82
C PHE A 104 -14.49 -2.64 4.44
N GLY A 105 -15.05 -1.45 4.21
CA GLY A 105 -16.44 -1.12 4.53
C GLY A 105 -16.82 -1.02 6.02
N LYS A 106 -15.85 -1.14 6.94
CA LYS A 106 -16.07 -1.05 8.40
C LYS A 106 -15.20 0.02 9.07
N TYR A 107 -14.78 1.02 8.30
CA TYR A 107 -14.01 2.13 8.85
C TYR A 107 -14.81 2.83 9.96
N ARG A 108 -14.15 3.12 11.09
CA ARG A 108 -14.73 3.85 12.20
C ARG A 108 -13.77 4.93 12.64
N ILE A 109 -14.29 6.15 12.76
CA ILE A 109 -13.54 7.29 13.29
C ILE A 109 -13.18 7.00 14.75
N GLY A 110 -11.94 7.24 15.10
CA GLY A 110 -11.41 7.12 16.45
C GLY A 110 -10.49 8.28 16.81
N ARG A 111 -9.89 8.23 18.00
CA ARG A 111 -8.96 9.30 18.46
C ARG A 111 -7.78 9.50 17.51
N ARG A 112 -7.28 8.42 16.90
CA ARG A 112 -6.14 8.44 15.97
C ARG A 112 -6.47 9.10 14.63
N THR A 113 -7.76 9.13 14.26
CA THR A 113 -8.22 9.73 13.00
C THR A 113 -7.84 11.19 12.91
N TRP A 114 -8.01 11.94 14.01
CA TRP A 114 -7.70 13.38 14.03
C TRP A 114 -6.21 13.64 13.87
N VAL A 115 -5.37 12.88 14.56
CA VAL A 115 -3.91 12.96 14.42
C VAL A 115 -3.48 12.64 12.99
N ALA A 116 -4.05 11.58 12.39
CA ALA A 116 -3.74 11.22 11.01
C ALA A 116 -4.19 12.30 10.00
N VAL A 117 -5.37 12.89 10.21
CA VAL A 117 -5.86 14.00 9.38
C VAL A 117 -4.94 15.22 9.48
N GLU A 118 -4.49 15.59 10.68
CA GLU A 118 -3.55 16.69 10.89
C GLU A 118 -2.22 16.45 10.15
N GLU A 119 -1.67 15.24 10.24
CA GLU A 119 -0.44 14.87 9.51
C GLU A 119 -0.62 14.92 7.99
N ILE A 120 -1.76 14.46 7.47
CA ILE A 120 -2.10 14.51 6.05
C ILE A 120 -2.22 15.95 5.58
N ILE A 121 -2.97 16.79 6.29
CA ILE A 121 -3.14 18.21 5.97
C ILE A 121 -1.78 18.91 5.98
N GLY A 122 -0.98 18.72 7.03
CA GLY A 122 0.36 19.30 7.12
C GLY A 122 1.28 18.87 5.97
N ALA A 123 1.19 17.62 5.50
CA ALA A 123 1.93 17.16 4.34
C ALA A 123 1.47 17.83 3.03
N ILE A 124 0.16 17.99 2.85
CA ILE A 124 -0.45 18.66 1.70
C ILE A 124 -0.05 20.15 1.68
N GLU A 125 -0.12 20.84 2.81
CA GLU A 125 0.29 22.25 2.94
C GLU A 125 1.77 22.45 2.60
N ARG A 126 2.66 21.54 3.03
CA ARG A 126 4.08 21.58 2.65
C ARG A 126 4.29 21.39 1.15
N ALA A 127 3.49 20.52 0.51
CA ALA A 127 3.54 20.29 -0.93
C ALA A 127 3.05 21.50 -1.75
N ARG A 128 2.17 22.35 -1.19
CA ARG A 128 1.57 23.54 -1.84
C ARG A 128 0.97 23.24 -3.22
N PRO A 129 0.02 22.30 -3.35
CA PRO A 129 -0.75 22.13 -4.58
C PRO A 129 -1.59 23.38 -4.88
N ALA A 130 -1.99 23.56 -6.13
CA ALA A 130 -2.94 24.62 -6.50
C ALA A 130 -4.39 24.30 -6.08
N ARG A 131 -4.73 23.01 -6.02
CA ARG A 131 -6.04 22.51 -5.62
C ARG A 131 -5.93 21.08 -5.08
N VAL A 132 -6.79 20.72 -4.15
CA VAL A 132 -6.95 19.35 -3.63
C VAL A 132 -8.37 18.85 -3.93
N THR A 133 -8.54 17.57 -4.25
CA THR A 133 -9.86 16.93 -4.44
C THR A 133 -9.85 15.51 -3.90
#